data_AF-A0A0M1J1Q7-F1
#
_entry.id   AF-A0A0M1J1Q7-F1
#
_cell.length_a   1.000
_cell.length_b   1.000
_cell.length_c   1.000
_cell.angle_alpha   90.00
_cell.angle_beta   90.00
_cell.angle_gamma   90.00
#
_symmetry.space_group_name_H-M   'P 1'
#
loop_
_entity.id
_entity.type
_entity.pdbx_description
1 polymer ?
#
loop_
_entity_poly.entity_id
_entity_poly.type
_entity_poly.pdbx_seq_one_letter_code
_entity_poly.pdbx_strand_id
1 'polypeptide(L)'
;MFQLNQQRKSNKQKLLIAFQQKLSQLHFFDPACGCGNFLIVTYRELRRLELWVLREQHGKRQDTHLALDITPLIKLEHFHGIEIDEWPVRIAEVAMWLTQHQMNREFARQFGREPDLLPLKSAAHIINGNALVLDWG
;
A
#
# COMPACT_ATOMS: atom_id res chain seq x y z
N MET A 1 22.06 27.48 -17.39
CA MET A 1 21.26 26.32 -17.89
C MET A 1 21.50 25.02 -17.10
N PHE A 2 22.75 24.59 -16.89
CA PHE A 2 23.05 23.31 -16.20
C PHE A 2 22.64 23.26 -14.70
N GLN A 3 22.89 24.33 -13.94
CA GLN A 3 22.51 24.43 -12.51
C GLN A 3 21.00 24.43 -12.27
N LEU A 4 20.23 25.12 -13.13
CA LEU A 4 18.75 25.15 -13.07
C LEU A 4 18.14 23.75 -13.25
N ASN A 5 18.69 22.94 -14.15
CA ASN A 5 18.24 21.56 -14.37
C ASN A 5 18.58 20.63 -13.20
N GLN A 6 19.75 20.80 -12.58
CA GLN A 6 20.12 20.04 -11.37
C GLN A 6 19.19 20.37 -10.18
N GLN A 7 18.88 21.66 -9.99
CA GLN A 7 17.98 22.11 -8.91
C GLN A 7 16.54 21.62 -9.12
N ARG A 8 16.04 21.64 -10.37
CA ARG A 8 14.73 21.07 -10.73
C ARG A 8 14.65 19.56 -10.46
N LYS A 9 15.70 18.79 -10.80
CA LYS A 9 15.78 17.35 -10.52
C LYS A 9 15.78 17.05 -9.02
N SER A 10 16.58 17.79 -8.24
CA SER A 10 16.63 17.66 -6.78
C SER A 10 15.27 17.96 -6.14
N ASN A 11 14.57 19.00 -6.60
CA ASN A 11 13.24 19.34 -6.08
C ASN A 11 12.19 18.27 -6.41
N LYS A 12 12.20 17.74 -7.65
CA LYS A 12 11.33 16.62 -8.05
C LYS A 12 11.52 15.41 -7.13
N GLN A 13 12.77 15.03 -6.85
CA GLN A 13 13.06 13.90 -5.97
C GLN A 13 12.47 14.09 -4.57
N LYS A 14 12.65 15.27 -3.98
CA LYS A 14 12.09 15.61 -2.66
C LYS A 14 10.56 15.53 -2.65
N LEU A 15 9.91 16.03 -3.71
CA LEU A 15 8.45 15.97 -3.84
C LEU A 15 7.94 14.53 -3.97
N LEU A 16 8.64 13.67 -4.72
CA LEU A 16 8.28 12.26 -4.85
C LEU A 16 8.41 11.50 -3.52
N ILE A 17 9.47 11.77 -2.75
CA ILE A 17 9.67 11.15 -1.42
C ILE A 17 8.57 11.62 -0.47
N ALA A 18 8.29 12.92 -0.43
CA ALA A 18 7.22 13.48 0.40
C ALA A 18 5.84 12.92 -0.02
N PHE A 19 5.61 12.74 -1.31
CA PHE A 19 4.37 12.16 -1.82
C PHE A 19 4.22 10.68 -1.42
N GLN A 20 5.27 9.88 -1.53
CA GLN A 20 5.26 8.49 -1.04
C GLN A 20 4.94 8.42 0.46
N GLN A 21 5.60 9.25 1.27
CA GLN A 21 5.34 9.35 2.72
C GLN A 21 3.89 9.75 3.01
N LYS A 22 3.33 10.69 2.24
CA LYS A 22 1.92 11.07 2.35
C LYS A 22 1.00 9.89 2.05
N LEU A 23 1.27 9.13 0.98
CA LEU A 23 0.46 7.95 0.64
C LEU A 23 0.50 6.89 1.74
N SER A 24 1.67 6.66 2.35
CA SER A 24 1.80 5.68 3.43
C SER A 24 1.08 6.06 4.71
N GLN A 25 0.72 7.34 4.90
CA GLN A 25 0.00 7.82 6.09
C GLN A 25 -1.53 7.83 5.91
N LEU A 26 -2.05 7.46 4.74
CA LEU A 26 -3.49 7.42 4.51
C LEU A 26 -4.12 6.22 5.21
N HIS A 27 -5.23 6.46 5.91
CA HIS A 27 -6.10 5.45 6.50
C HIS A 27 -7.44 5.43 5.77
N PHE A 28 -7.99 4.24 5.57
CA PHE A 28 -9.23 4.00 4.85
C PHE A 28 -10.19 3.22 5.72
N PHE A 29 -11.45 3.64 5.76
CA PHE A 29 -12.46 3.01 6.59
C PHE A 29 -13.77 2.82 5.83
N ASP A 30 -14.32 1.61 5.89
CA ASP A 30 -15.60 1.23 5.29
C ASP A 30 -16.51 0.53 6.33
N PRO A 31 -17.51 1.22 6.90
CA PRO A 31 -18.35 0.70 7.99
C PRO A 31 -19.46 -0.27 7.53
N ALA A 32 -19.50 -0.66 6.26
CA ALA A 32 -20.39 -1.70 5.74
C ALA A 32 -19.68 -2.45 4.62
N CYS A 33 -18.50 -3.00 4.92
CA CYS A 33 -17.52 -3.35 3.89
C CYS A 33 -17.87 -4.60 3.08
N GLY A 34 -18.83 -5.41 3.51
CA GLY A 34 -19.16 -6.68 2.87
C GLY A 34 -17.90 -7.55 2.74
N CYS A 35 -17.64 -8.05 1.53
CA CYS A 35 -16.45 -8.82 1.20
C CYS A 35 -15.18 -7.96 0.99
N GLY A 36 -15.22 -6.67 1.34
CA GLY A 36 -14.06 -5.77 1.38
C GLY A 36 -13.66 -5.16 0.05
N ASN A 37 -14.52 -5.18 -0.98
CA ASN A 37 -14.15 -4.75 -2.34
C ASN A 37 -13.57 -3.32 -2.39
N PHE A 38 -14.16 -2.37 -1.65
CA PHE A 38 -13.62 -1.01 -1.58
C PHE A 38 -12.19 -0.99 -1.02
N LEU A 39 -11.96 -1.68 0.09
CA LEU A 39 -10.64 -1.76 0.74
C LEU A 39 -9.61 -2.44 -0.17
N ILE A 40 -10.00 -3.54 -0.82
CA ILE A 40 -9.16 -4.33 -1.74
C ILE A 40 -8.71 -3.48 -2.93
N VAL A 41 -9.67 -2.82 -3.60
CA VAL A 41 -9.38 -1.99 -4.77
C VAL A 41 -8.53 -0.78 -4.35
N THR A 42 -8.89 -0.12 -3.26
CA THR A 42 -8.14 1.03 -2.75
C THR A 42 -6.71 0.67 -2.43
N TYR A 43 -6.48 -0.43 -1.68
CA TYR A 43 -5.14 -0.93 -1.40
C TYR A 43 -4.37 -1.21 -2.70
N ARG A 44 -4.95 -1.99 -3.63
CA ARG A 44 -4.29 -2.31 -4.91
C ARG A 44 -3.88 -1.07 -5.70
N GLU A 45 -4.77 -0.10 -5.84
CA GLU A 45 -4.48 1.12 -6.61
C GLU A 45 -3.45 2.01 -5.88
N LEU A 46 -3.48 2.09 -4.55
CA LEU A 46 -2.46 2.77 -3.77
C LEU A 46 -1.08 2.12 -3.94
N ARG A 47 -1.01 0.79 -3.89
CA ARG A 47 0.22 0.02 -4.11
C ARG A 47 0.79 0.25 -5.52
N ARG A 48 -0.07 0.30 -6.54
CA ARG A 48 0.33 0.63 -7.93
C ARG A 48 0.81 2.07 -8.07
N LEU A 49 0.15 3.01 -7.41
CA LEU A 49 0.59 4.40 -7.38
C LEU A 49 1.96 4.52 -6.70
N GLU A 50 2.18 3.83 -5.57
CA GLU A 50 3.48 3.79 -4.92
C GLU A 50 4.57 3.19 -5.82
N LEU A 51 4.28 2.09 -6.51
CA LEU A 51 5.20 1.49 -7.50
C LEU A 51 5.58 2.50 -8.60
N TRP A 52 4.62 3.28 -9.09
CA TRP A 52 4.89 4.35 -10.05
C TRP A 52 5.80 5.44 -9.46
N VAL A 53 5.55 5.87 -8.22
CA VAL A 53 6.39 6.86 -7.52
C VAL A 53 7.81 6.35 -7.35
N LEU A 54 7.99 5.10 -6.91
CA LEU A 54 9.30 4.47 -6.74
C LEU A 54 10.06 4.36 -8.08
N ARG A 55 9.38 4.02 -9.18
CA ARG A 55 9.97 4.04 -10.52
C ARG A 55 10.47 5.44 -10.90
N GLU A 56 9.70 6.48 -10.61
CA GLU A 56 10.09 7.86 -10.90
C GLU A 56 11.25 8.34 -10.00
N GLN A 57 11.35 7.83 -8.77
CA GLN A 57 12.43 8.15 -7.83
C GLN A 57 13.77 7.50 -8.19
N HIS A 58 13.76 6.25 -8.67
CA HIS A 58 14.97 5.45 -8.89
C HIS A 58 15.34 5.26 -10.38
N GLY A 59 14.43 5.63 -11.30
CA GLY A 59 14.59 5.40 -12.73
C GLY A 59 14.54 3.90 -13.09
N LYS A 60 14.84 3.57 -14.36
CA LYS A 60 14.93 2.16 -14.83
C LYS A 60 16.23 1.46 -14.41
N ARG A 61 17.02 2.02 -13.50
CA ARG A 61 18.40 1.55 -13.24
C ARG A 61 18.38 0.19 -12.54
N GLN A 62 18.83 -0.82 -13.27
CA GLN A 62 19.21 -2.15 -12.81
C GLN A 62 20.52 -2.16 -12.00
N ASP A 63 20.84 -1.09 -11.27
CA ASP A 63 21.98 -1.15 -10.35
C ASP A 63 21.56 -1.99 -9.13
N THR A 64 21.95 -3.26 -9.17
CA THR A 64 21.66 -4.30 -8.17
C THR A 64 22.03 -3.91 -6.74
N HIS A 65 22.97 -2.97 -6.56
CA HIS A 65 23.37 -2.46 -5.25
C HIS A 65 22.38 -1.46 -4.62
N LEU A 66 21.58 -0.72 -5.41
CA LEU A 66 20.57 0.23 -4.90
C LEU A 66 19.22 -0.43 -4.59
N ALA A 67 18.98 -1.64 -5.11
CA ALA A 67 17.73 -2.37 -4.91
C ALA A 67 17.52 -2.83 -3.44
N LEU A 68 18.59 -2.85 -2.63
CA LEU A 68 18.56 -3.34 -1.24
C LEU A 68 17.84 -2.39 -0.27
N ASP A 69 17.62 -1.12 -0.61
CA ASP A 69 16.96 -0.14 0.26
C ASP A 69 15.55 0.27 -0.19
N ILE A 70 15.09 -0.17 -1.36
CA ILE A 70 13.76 0.18 -1.87
C ILE A 70 12.73 -0.71 -1.21
N THR A 71 11.92 -0.15 -0.31
CA THR A 71 10.81 -0.86 0.33
C THR A 71 9.49 -0.12 0.11
N PRO A 72 8.39 -0.86 -0.04
CA PRO A 72 7.07 -0.26 0.04
C PRO A 72 6.73 0.20 1.46
N LEU A 73 5.99 1.30 1.56
CA LEU A 73 5.60 1.90 2.83
C LEU A 73 4.11 1.72 3.17
N ILE A 74 3.26 1.45 2.16
CA ILE A 74 1.81 1.29 2.37
C ILE A 74 1.52 -0.06 3.02
N LYS A 75 0.91 -0.02 4.21
CA LYS A 75 0.61 -1.20 5.05
C LYS A 75 -0.87 -1.57 5.02
N LEU A 76 -1.14 -2.85 5.23
CA LEU A 76 -2.51 -3.37 5.29
C LEU A 76 -3.27 -2.90 6.54
N GLU A 77 -2.53 -2.63 7.62
CA GLU A 77 -3.03 -2.09 8.90
C GLU A 77 -3.74 -0.73 8.78
N HIS A 78 -3.60 -0.02 7.66
CA HIS A 78 -4.28 1.27 7.46
C HIS A 78 -5.67 1.12 6.81
N PHE A 79 -6.13 -0.12 6.63
CA PHE A 79 -7.41 -0.45 6.03
C PHE A 79 -8.33 -1.06 7.08
N HIS A 80 -9.45 -0.40 7.30
CA HIS A 80 -10.39 -0.69 8.37
C HIS A 80 -11.77 -0.99 7.78
N GLY A 81 -12.48 -1.95 8.34
CA GLY A 81 -13.85 -2.27 7.93
C GLY A 81 -14.72 -2.73 9.09
N ILE A 82 -16.02 -2.49 8.99
CA ILE A 82 -17.03 -3.15 9.83
C ILE A 82 -18.02 -3.84 8.89
N GLU A 83 -18.41 -5.06 9.25
CA GLU A 83 -19.42 -5.82 8.51
C GLU A 83 -20.23 -6.72 9.46
N ILE A 84 -21.54 -6.75 9.28
CA ILE A 84 -22.48 -7.40 10.21
C ILE A 84 -22.41 -8.93 10.10
N ASP A 85 -22.16 -9.46 8.91
CA ASP A 85 -22.09 -10.90 8.66
C ASP A 85 -20.64 -11.42 8.76
N GLU A 86 -20.44 -12.55 9.45
CA GLU A 86 -19.09 -13.10 9.64
C GLU A 86 -18.45 -13.59 8.32
N TRP A 87 -19.25 -14.17 7.42
CA TRP A 87 -18.71 -14.76 6.18
C TRP A 87 -18.06 -13.71 5.25
N PRO A 88 -18.70 -12.57 4.94
CA PRO A 88 -18.05 -11.50 4.18
C PRO A 88 -16.80 -10.94 4.87
N VAL A 89 -16.77 -10.84 6.22
CA VAL A 89 -15.56 -10.46 6.97
C VAL A 89 -14.40 -11.40 6.67
N ARG A 90 -14.61 -12.73 6.77
CA ARG A 90 -13.57 -13.73 6.46
C ARG A 90 -13.08 -13.64 5.01
N ILE A 91 -14.00 -13.43 4.07
CA ILE A 91 -13.65 -13.25 2.65
C ILE A 91 -12.78 -12.00 2.49
N ALA A 92 -13.15 -10.90 3.14
CA ALA A 92 -12.41 -9.65 3.06
C ALA A 92 -10.99 -9.77 3.64
N GLU A 93 -10.83 -10.43 4.80
CA GLU A 93 -9.53 -10.68 5.44
C GLU A 93 -8.59 -11.45 4.48
N VAL A 94 -9.07 -12.55 3.90
CA VAL A 94 -8.29 -13.38 2.97
C VAL A 94 -8.01 -12.63 1.68
N ALA A 95 -8.98 -11.92 1.12
CA ALA A 95 -8.83 -11.19 -0.13
C ALA A 95 -7.82 -10.03 0.00
N MET A 96 -7.80 -9.33 1.14
CA MET A 96 -6.79 -8.31 1.44
C MET A 96 -5.38 -8.92 1.49
N TRP A 97 -5.22 -10.07 2.15
CA TRP A 97 -3.97 -10.83 2.18
C TRP A 97 -3.49 -11.25 0.78
N LEU A 98 -4.39 -11.84 -0.02
CA LEU A 98 -4.09 -12.25 -1.39
C LEU A 98 -3.68 -11.05 -2.26
N THR A 99 -4.35 -9.90 -2.07
CA THR A 99 -4.03 -8.67 -2.81
C THR A 99 -2.66 -8.12 -2.40
N GLN A 100 -2.30 -8.16 -1.12
CA GLN A 100 -0.94 -7.83 -0.66
C GLN A 100 0.10 -8.71 -1.33
N HIS A 101 -0.10 -10.02 -1.34
CA HIS A 101 0.83 -10.94 -1.99
C HIS A 101 0.94 -10.67 -3.51
N GLN A 102 -0.18 -10.45 -4.20
CA GLN A 102 -0.17 -10.06 -5.62
C GLN A 102 0.65 -8.78 -5.86
N MET A 103 0.53 -7.80 -4.97
CA MET A 103 1.24 -6.53 -5.09
C MET A 103 2.73 -6.64 -4.75
N ASN A 104 3.08 -7.51 -3.81
CA ASN A 104 4.47 -7.85 -3.51
C ASN A 104 5.14 -8.54 -4.71
N ARG A 105 4.42 -9.44 -5.41
CA ARG A 105 4.90 -10.02 -6.67
C ARG A 105 5.04 -8.98 -7.78
N GLU A 106 4.14 -8.01 -7.89
CA GLU A 106 4.28 -6.91 -8.85
C GLU A 106 5.50 -6.03 -8.54
N PHE A 107 5.75 -5.75 -7.26
CA PHE A 107 6.96 -5.07 -6.80
C PHE A 107 8.23 -5.87 -7.16
N ALA A 108 8.25 -7.17 -6.87
CA ALA A 108 9.39 -8.04 -7.16
C ALA A 108 9.73 -8.10 -8.65
N ARG A 109 8.73 -8.09 -9.53
CA ARG A 109 8.95 -8.02 -10.99
C ARG A 109 9.67 -6.74 -11.42
N GLN A 110 9.56 -5.65 -10.67
CA GLN A 110 10.13 -4.36 -11.02
C GLN A 110 11.48 -4.10 -10.34
N PHE A 111 11.62 -4.52 -9.08
CA PHE A 111 12.77 -4.20 -8.23
C PHE A 111 13.61 -5.42 -7.84
N GLY A 112 13.28 -6.62 -8.35
CA GLY A 112 14.10 -7.83 -8.23
C GLY A 112 14.00 -8.56 -6.89
N ARG A 113 13.18 -8.09 -5.94
CA ARG A 113 12.97 -8.74 -4.64
C ARG A 113 11.53 -8.63 -4.16
N GLU A 114 11.06 -9.65 -3.44
CA GLU A 114 9.80 -9.55 -2.71
C GLU A 114 10.06 -8.84 -1.37
N PRO A 115 9.24 -7.85 -0.98
CA PRO A 115 9.29 -7.29 0.38
C PRO A 115 9.05 -8.37 1.42
N ASP A 116 9.74 -8.30 2.56
CA ASP A 116 9.62 -9.32 3.62
C ASP A 116 8.16 -9.50 4.06
N LEU A 117 7.69 -10.74 3.96
CA LEU A 117 6.32 -11.16 4.28
C LEU A 117 6.14 -11.52 5.77
N LEU A 118 7.20 -11.47 6.58
CA LEU A 118 7.23 -12.13 7.88
C LEU A 118 7.52 -11.19 9.06
N PRO A 119 6.78 -11.35 10.18
CA PRO A 119 5.66 -12.29 10.36
C PRO A 119 4.38 -11.78 9.66
N LEU A 120 3.45 -12.68 9.35
CA LEU A 120 2.11 -12.42 8.77
C LEU A 120 1.19 -11.65 9.75
N LYS A 121 1.71 -10.62 10.44
CA LYS A 121 0.98 -9.84 11.46
C LYS A 121 0.26 -8.63 10.88
N SER A 122 0.52 -8.27 9.62
CA SER A 122 -0.16 -7.16 8.95
C SER A 122 -1.47 -7.66 8.35
N ALA A 123 -2.53 -7.66 9.17
CA ALA A 123 -3.89 -7.91 8.71
C ALA A 123 -4.63 -6.57 8.56
N ALA A 124 -5.52 -6.47 7.57
CA ALA A 124 -6.52 -5.41 7.56
C ALA A 124 -7.37 -5.53 8.85
N HIS A 125 -7.80 -4.41 9.42
CA HIS A 125 -8.64 -4.41 10.61
C HIS A 125 -10.11 -4.49 10.21
N ILE A 126 -10.63 -5.70 10.04
CA ILE A 126 -12.04 -5.92 9.67
C ILE A 126 -12.78 -6.50 10.87
N ILE A 127 -13.73 -5.75 11.40
CA ILE A 127 -14.49 -6.09 12.60
C ILE A 127 -15.84 -6.68 12.17
N ASN A 128 -16.19 -7.87 12.70
CA ASN A 128 -17.55 -8.38 12.58
C ASN A 128 -18.45 -7.71 13.62
N GLY A 129 -19.44 -6.95 13.18
CA GLY A 129 -20.42 -6.33 14.07
C GLY A 129 -21.33 -5.31 13.39
N ASN A 130 -22.28 -4.80 14.17
CA ASN A 130 -23.21 -3.79 13.69
C ASN A 130 -22.61 -2.39 13.82
N ALA A 131 -22.23 -1.81 12.68
CA ALA A 131 -21.63 -0.47 12.63
C ALA A 131 -22.52 0.65 13.18
N LEU A 132 -23.85 0.44 13.28
CA LEU A 132 -24.77 1.42 13.88
C LEU A 132 -24.73 1.43 15.42
N VAL A 133 -24.12 0.42 16.04
CA VAL A 133 -24.06 0.25 17.52
C VAL A 133 -22.62 0.37 18.03
N LEU A 134 -21.65 -0.07 17.24
CA LEU A 134 -20.25 0.02 17.59
C LEU A 134 -19.77 1.47 17.58
N ASP A 135 -18.95 1.82 18.57
CA ASP A 135 -18.13 3.02 18.53
C ASP A 135 -17.00 2.82 17.50
N TRP A 136 -16.79 3.79 16.64
CA TRP A 136 -15.80 3.70 15.56
C TRP A 136 -14.41 4.16 16.02
N GLY A 137 -14.30 4.80 17.19
CA GLY A 137 -13.06 5.31 17.76
C GLY A 137 -13.16 6.75 18.27
#